data_AF-J3JWA4-F1
#
_entry.id   AF-J3JWA4-F1
#
_cell.length_a   1.000
_cell.length_b   1.000
_cell.length_c   1.000
_cell.angle_alpha   90.00
_cell.angle_beta   90.00
_cell.angle_gamma   90.00
#
_symmetry.space_group_name_H-M   'P 1'
#
loop_
_entity.id
_entity.type
_entity.pdbx_description
1 polymer ?
#
loop_
_entity_poly.entity_id
_entity_poly.type
_entity_poly.pdbx_seq_one_letter_code
_entity_poly.pdbx_strand_id
1 'polypeptide(L)'
;MTLLSKYRGEEQLNVDIMLTLTALMVRAEFCKKVYDAGGIDLIKNVMETFANSDKIIRQGFKLIKSLAGDDECKEHLIVKGYTEVLRDSILANMESAGTVTAGLAAIAAMTLRSPQNSKALFDAGIPEVIVAAMKHHSEQKAVQKAGSWAIRNMVSRSQYQCAKFIDLGAEEVLHQNLEKFKDTQYDVKAALRDLGCNLVFKEEWTGKGGALTTGKIRE
;
A
#
# COMPACT_ATOMS: atom_id res chain seq x y z
N MET A 1 -22.10 4.75 -12.07
CA MET A 1 -21.09 4.73 -13.15
C MET A 1 -21.38 5.69 -14.28
N THR A 2 -22.65 5.93 -14.59
CA THR A 2 -23.11 6.99 -15.50
C THR A 2 -22.62 8.41 -15.15
N LEU A 3 -22.31 8.70 -13.87
CA LEU A 3 -21.81 10.02 -13.47
C LEU A 3 -20.33 10.23 -13.82
N LEU A 4 -19.44 9.28 -13.51
CA LEU A 4 -18.01 9.35 -13.88
C LEU A 4 -17.84 9.43 -15.40
N SER A 5 -18.65 8.69 -16.16
CA SER A 5 -18.59 8.75 -17.62
C SER A 5 -19.12 10.07 -18.18
N LYS A 6 -20.24 10.58 -17.64
CA LYS A 6 -20.87 11.83 -18.09
C LYS A 6 -20.01 13.06 -17.77
N TYR A 7 -19.36 13.08 -16.61
CA TYR A 7 -18.60 14.23 -16.13
C TYR A 7 -17.09 13.96 -16.10
N ARG A 8 -16.59 13.12 -17.02
CA ARG A 8 -15.18 12.75 -17.12
C ARG A 8 -14.20 13.93 -17.26
N GLY A 9 -14.67 15.11 -17.64
CA GLY A 9 -13.87 16.33 -17.76
C GLY A 9 -13.92 17.27 -16.55
N GLU A 10 -14.76 17.00 -15.54
CA GLU A 10 -14.93 17.86 -14.37
C GLU A 10 -14.12 17.35 -13.18
N GLU A 11 -12.92 17.92 -12.96
CA GLU A 11 -11.98 17.45 -11.94
C GLU A 11 -12.60 17.37 -10.54
N GLN A 12 -13.21 18.46 -10.06
CA GLN A 12 -13.75 18.52 -8.69
C GLN A 12 -14.84 17.48 -8.46
N LEU A 13 -15.75 17.30 -9.43
CA LEU A 13 -16.81 16.30 -9.34
C LEU A 13 -16.25 14.88 -9.33
N ASN A 14 -15.20 14.61 -10.13
CA ASN A 14 -14.52 13.30 -10.09
C ASN A 14 -13.87 13.04 -8.73
N VAL A 15 -13.23 14.04 -8.13
CA VAL A 15 -12.69 13.94 -6.75
C VAL A 15 -13.81 13.57 -5.77
N ASP A 16 -14.94 14.27 -5.80
CA ASP A 16 -16.05 14.07 -4.86
C ASP A 16 -16.70 12.69 -5.04
N ILE A 17 -16.84 12.23 -6.28
CA ILE A 17 -17.33 10.87 -6.57
C ILE A 17 -16.35 9.83 -6.05
N MET A 18 -15.05 9.97 -6.33
CA MET A 18 -14.04 9.02 -5.87
C MET A 18 -13.93 8.99 -4.34
N LEU A 19 -14.08 10.14 -3.69
CA LEU A 19 -14.15 10.24 -2.23
C LEU A 19 -15.38 9.50 -1.68
N THR A 20 -16.54 9.72 -2.27
CA THR A 20 -17.78 9.05 -1.88
C THR A 20 -17.67 7.54 -2.03
N LEU A 21 -17.15 7.06 -3.17
CA LEU A 21 -16.91 5.63 -3.39
C LEU A 21 -15.96 5.07 -2.34
N THR A 22 -14.85 5.76 -2.08
CA THR A 22 -13.84 5.32 -1.08
C THR A 22 -14.47 5.12 0.30
N ALA A 23 -15.37 6.01 0.72
CA ALA A 23 -16.07 5.91 2.00
C ALA A 23 -17.06 4.73 2.06
N LEU A 24 -17.62 4.33 0.93
CA LEU A 24 -18.52 3.19 0.84
C LEU A 24 -17.78 1.84 0.75
N MET A 25 -16.53 1.82 0.26
CA MET A 25 -15.73 0.60 0.07
C MET A 25 -15.15 0.03 1.39
N VAL A 26 -15.98 -0.08 2.43
CA VAL A 26 -15.65 -0.68 3.73
C VAL A 26 -16.14 -2.12 3.86
N ARG A 27 -16.86 -2.63 2.86
CA ARG A 27 -17.36 -4.02 2.79
C ARG A 27 -17.13 -4.58 1.38
N ALA A 28 -16.78 -5.86 1.32
CA ALA A 28 -16.53 -6.58 0.05
C ALA A 28 -17.71 -6.49 -0.93
N GLU A 29 -18.96 -6.52 -0.43
CA GLU A 29 -20.17 -6.37 -1.25
C GLU A 29 -20.20 -5.08 -2.07
N PHE A 30 -19.63 -3.99 -1.54
CA PHE A 30 -19.59 -2.70 -2.24
C PHE A 30 -18.44 -2.65 -3.24
N CYS A 31 -17.30 -3.26 -2.93
CA CYS A 31 -16.18 -3.40 -3.88
C CYS A 31 -16.62 -4.13 -5.13
N LYS A 32 -17.36 -5.24 -4.97
CA LYS A 32 -17.93 -6.00 -6.08
C LYS A 32 -18.91 -5.19 -6.92
N LYS A 33 -19.81 -4.42 -6.29
CA LYS A 33 -20.74 -3.53 -7.02
C LYS A 33 -20.02 -2.47 -7.85
N VAL A 34 -18.89 -1.95 -7.36
CA VAL A 34 -18.06 -1.01 -8.15
C VAL A 34 -17.44 -1.71 -9.34
N TYR A 35 -16.93 -2.92 -9.15
CA TYR A 35 -16.40 -3.74 -10.24
C TYR A 35 -17.45 -4.07 -11.31
N ASP A 36 -18.59 -4.65 -10.90
CA ASP A 36 -19.67 -5.08 -11.79
C ASP A 36 -20.22 -3.92 -12.63
N ALA A 37 -20.16 -2.70 -12.10
CA ALA A 37 -20.61 -1.50 -12.81
C ALA A 37 -19.55 -0.92 -13.78
N GLY A 38 -18.36 -1.52 -13.91
CA GLY A 38 -17.27 -1.03 -14.76
C GLY A 38 -16.41 0.05 -14.10
N GLY A 39 -16.37 0.09 -12.76
CA GLY A 39 -15.74 1.15 -12.00
C GLY A 39 -14.25 1.21 -12.11
N ILE A 40 -13.62 0.04 -12.15
CA ILE A 40 -12.17 -0.08 -12.28
C ILE A 40 -11.71 0.60 -13.57
N ASP A 41 -12.32 0.30 -14.71
CA ASP A 41 -11.95 0.95 -15.98
C ASP A 41 -12.18 2.47 -15.96
N LEU A 42 -13.30 2.91 -15.36
CA LEU A 42 -13.60 4.35 -15.25
C LEU A 42 -12.61 5.09 -14.35
N ILE A 43 -12.23 4.53 -13.21
CA ILE A 43 -11.25 5.13 -12.29
C ILE A 43 -9.89 5.24 -12.96
N LYS A 44 -9.48 4.21 -13.70
CA LYS A 44 -8.23 4.24 -14.47
C LYS A 44 -8.24 5.37 -15.49
N ASN A 45 -9.31 5.48 -16.30
CA ASN A 45 -9.45 6.55 -17.28
C ASN A 45 -9.42 7.94 -16.64
N VAL A 46 -10.05 8.13 -15.48
CA VAL A 46 -10.03 9.41 -14.74
C VAL A 46 -8.60 9.75 -14.26
N MET A 47 -7.89 8.78 -13.68
CA MET A 47 -6.51 8.99 -13.25
C MET A 47 -5.58 9.32 -14.42
N GLU A 48 -5.75 8.66 -15.56
CA GLU A 48 -4.97 8.94 -16.78
C GLU A 48 -5.32 10.30 -17.39
N THR A 49 -6.61 10.67 -17.42
CA THR A 49 -7.07 11.97 -17.93
C THR A 49 -6.52 13.13 -17.09
N PHE A 50 -6.45 12.96 -15.77
CA PHE A 50 -5.97 13.95 -14.83
C PHE A 50 -4.64 13.55 -14.19
N ALA A 51 -3.71 12.99 -14.98
CA ALA A 51 -2.42 12.50 -14.50
C ALA A 51 -1.59 13.56 -13.76
N ASN A 52 -1.77 14.84 -14.13
CA ASN A 52 -1.10 16.00 -13.52
C ASN A 52 -1.86 16.59 -12.31
N SER A 53 -3.03 16.07 -11.96
CA SER A 53 -3.77 16.48 -10.76
C SER A 53 -3.38 15.62 -9.58
N ASP A 54 -2.55 16.19 -8.70
CA ASP A 54 -2.21 15.57 -7.42
C ASP A 54 -3.45 15.15 -6.62
N LYS A 55 -4.53 15.94 -6.67
CA LYS A 55 -5.78 15.65 -5.95
C LYS A 55 -6.45 14.38 -6.48
N ILE A 56 -6.61 14.27 -7.80
CA ILE A 56 -7.20 13.09 -8.44
C ILE A 56 -6.33 11.87 -8.18
N ILE A 57 -5.02 11.97 -8.41
CA ILE A 57 -4.11 10.82 -8.25
C ILE A 57 -4.10 10.33 -6.81
N ARG A 58 -4.00 11.23 -5.84
CA ARG A 58 -4.08 10.90 -4.41
C ARG A 58 -5.38 10.21 -4.06
N GLN A 59 -6.51 10.73 -4.55
CA GLN A 59 -7.82 10.14 -4.28
C GLN A 59 -7.98 8.79 -4.99
N GLY A 60 -7.38 8.62 -6.16
CA GLY A 60 -7.28 7.37 -6.91
C GLY A 60 -6.57 6.30 -6.10
N PHE A 61 -5.40 6.61 -5.54
CA PHE A 61 -4.68 5.67 -4.67
C PHE A 61 -5.49 5.27 -3.44
N LYS A 62 -6.20 6.21 -2.80
CA LYS A 62 -7.08 5.88 -1.66
C LYS A 62 -8.21 4.93 -2.08
N LEU A 63 -8.82 5.16 -3.24
CA LEU A 63 -9.88 4.30 -3.76
C LEU A 63 -9.35 2.91 -4.12
N ILE A 64 -8.19 2.83 -4.81
CA ILE A 64 -7.50 1.57 -5.11
C ILE A 64 -7.21 0.80 -3.81
N LYS A 65 -6.70 1.49 -2.78
CA LYS A 65 -6.44 0.87 -1.47
C LYS A 65 -7.72 0.29 -0.86
N SER A 66 -8.84 1.00 -0.92
CA SER A 66 -10.11 0.50 -0.38
C SER A 66 -10.67 -0.68 -1.18
N LEU A 67 -10.62 -0.61 -2.52
CA LEU A 67 -10.98 -1.74 -3.39
C LEU A 67 -10.09 -2.95 -3.11
N ALA A 68 -8.80 -2.70 -2.83
CA ALA A 68 -7.84 -3.74 -2.47
C ALA A 68 -8.08 -4.38 -1.08
N GLY A 69 -9.12 -3.95 -0.36
CA GLY A 69 -9.63 -4.66 0.82
C GLY A 69 -10.25 -6.03 0.49
N ASP A 70 -10.70 -6.21 -0.75
CA ASP A 70 -11.28 -7.45 -1.26
C ASP A 70 -10.30 -8.18 -2.19
N ASP A 71 -10.14 -9.49 -2.00
CA ASP A 71 -9.11 -10.27 -2.70
C ASP A 71 -9.45 -10.47 -4.20
N GLU A 72 -10.72 -10.65 -4.56
CA GLU A 72 -11.17 -10.73 -5.97
C GLU A 72 -10.94 -9.38 -6.70
N CYS A 73 -11.28 -8.26 -6.04
CA CYS A 73 -11.04 -6.93 -6.59
C CYS A 73 -9.54 -6.64 -6.81
N LYS A 74 -8.65 -7.12 -5.93
CA LYS A 74 -7.19 -6.98 -6.09
C LYS A 74 -6.67 -7.67 -7.33
N GLU A 75 -7.17 -8.86 -7.63
CA GLU A 75 -6.78 -9.60 -8.84
C GLU A 75 -7.28 -8.87 -10.09
N HIS A 76 -8.53 -8.38 -10.07
CA HIS A 76 -9.09 -7.60 -11.17
C HIS A 76 -8.32 -6.31 -11.45
N LEU A 77 -7.86 -5.60 -10.42
CA LEU A 77 -7.02 -4.41 -10.59
C LEU A 77 -5.73 -4.75 -11.38
N ILE A 78 -5.08 -5.87 -11.09
CA ILE A 78 -3.90 -6.32 -11.86
C ILE A 78 -4.29 -6.63 -13.32
N VAL A 79 -5.36 -7.39 -13.54
CA VAL A 79 -5.84 -7.74 -14.89
C VAL A 79 -6.17 -6.49 -15.72
N LYS A 80 -6.62 -5.42 -15.08
CA LYS A 80 -6.92 -4.13 -15.70
C LYS A 80 -5.70 -3.22 -15.89
N GLY A 81 -4.50 -3.72 -15.62
CA GLY A 81 -3.23 -3.01 -15.85
C GLY A 81 -3.03 -1.83 -14.89
N TYR A 82 -3.35 -2.02 -13.60
CA TYR A 82 -3.03 -1.03 -12.57
C TYR A 82 -1.57 -1.06 -12.11
N THR A 83 -0.79 -2.06 -12.54
CA THR A 83 0.65 -2.17 -12.25
C THR A 83 1.40 -0.93 -12.75
N GLU A 84 1.24 -0.57 -14.01
CA GLU A 84 1.87 0.59 -14.63
C GLU A 84 1.26 1.90 -14.12
N VAL A 85 -0.07 1.92 -13.93
CA VAL A 85 -0.75 3.11 -13.38
C VAL A 85 -0.20 3.47 -12.00
N LEU A 86 -0.03 2.49 -11.11
CA LEU A 86 0.56 2.73 -9.78
C LEU A 86 1.99 3.24 -9.89
N ARG A 87 2.82 2.59 -10.70
CA ARG A 87 4.23 2.95 -10.89
C ARG A 87 4.37 4.38 -11.42
N ASP A 88 3.73 4.65 -12.55
CA ASP A 88 3.91 5.88 -13.31
C ASP A 88 3.26 7.06 -12.58
N SER A 89 2.12 6.85 -11.91
CA SER A 89 1.46 7.89 -11.12
C SER A 89 2.26 8.27 -9.87
N ILE A 90 2.93 7.33 -9.20
CA ILE A 90 3.80 7.65 -8.05
C ILE A 90 5.03 8.42 -8.52
N LEU A 91 5.66 8.00 -9.62
CA LEU A 91 6.83 8.69 -10.18
C LEU A 91 6.50 10.11 -10.63
N ALA A 92 5.37 10.29 -11.34
CA ALA A 92 4.92 11.61 -11.79
C ALA A 92 4.56 12.57 -10.64
N ASN A 93 4.18 12.03 -9.48
CA ASN A 93 3.77 12.80 -8.30
C ASN A 93 4.79 12.66 -7.14
N MET A 94 6.05 12.37 -7.46
CA MET A 94 7.10 12.09 -6.46
C MET A 94 7.27 13.24 -5.48
N GLU A 95 7.13 14.51 -5.90
CA GLU A 95 7.29 15.68 -5.03
C GLU A 95 6.23 15.76 -3.91
N SER A 96 5.09 15.10 -4.08
CA SER A 96 3.96 15.19 -3.16
C SER A 96 3.97 14.06 -2.14
N ALA A 97 4.56 14.32 -0.97
CA ALA A 97 4.71 13.34 0.12
C ALA A 97 3.41 12.59 0.45
N GLY A 98 2.27 13.30 0.50
CA GLY A 98 1.00 12.66 0.84
C GLY A 98 0.36 11.86 -0.32
N THR A 99 0.69 12.17 -1.58
CA THR A 99 0.29 11.35 -2.74
C THR A 99 1.14 10.09 -2.83
N VAL A 100 2.46 10.24 -2.66
CA VAL A 100 3.38 9.12 -2.51
C VAL A 100 2.94 8.20 -1.35
N THR A 101 2.61 8.77 -0.18
CA THR A 101 2.09 7.99 0.96
C THR A 101 0.85 7.18 0.58
N ALA A 102 -0.10 7.79 -0.14
CA ALA A 102 -1.31 7.11 -0.57
C ALA A 102 -0.99 5.98 -1.57
N GLY A 103 -0.08 6.23 -2.52
CA GLY A 103 0.37 5.23 -3.50
C GLY A 103 1.06 4.03 -2.87
N LEU A 104 2.01 4.27 -1.95
CA LEU A 104 2.67 3.19 -1.19
C LEU A 104 1.66 2.39 -0.35
N ALA A 105 0.69 3.07 0.27
CA ALA A 105 -0.37 2.39 1.01
C ALA A 105 -1.29 1.55 0.11
N ALA A 106 -1.53 1.98 -1.14
CA ALA A 106 -2.26 1.20 -2.14
C ALA A 106 -1.47 -0.05 -2.56
N ILE A 107 -0.16 0.08 -2.82
CA ILE A 107 0.73 -1.05 -3.10
C ILE A 107 0.73 -2.05 -1.93
N ALA A 108 0.85 -1.55 -0.70
CA ALA A 108 0.80 -2.41 0.49
C ALA A 108 -0.52 -3.19 0.57
N ALA A 109 -1.65 -2.56 0.27
CA ALA A 109 -2.95 -3.26 0.26
C ALA A 109 -3.03 -4.30 -0.87
N MET A 110 -2.61 -3.94 -2.08
CA MET A 110 -2.62 -4.80 -3.28
C MET A 110 -1.79 -6.08 -3.12
N THR A 111 -0.72 -6.01 -2.32
CA THR A 111 0.24 -7.11 -2.12
C THR A 111 -0.03 -7.93 -0.86
N LEU A 112 -0.90 -7.44 0.03
CA LEU A 112 -1.23 -8.11 1.28
C LEU A 112 -1.86 -9.49 1.02
N ARG A 113 -1.14 -10.54 1.43
CA ARG A 113 -1.53 -11.96 1.28
C ARG A 113 -1.74 -12.42 -0.17
N SER A 114 -1.28 -11.64 -1.16
CA SER A 114 -1.44 -11.95 -2.59
C SER A 114 -0.06 -12.02 -3.29
N PRO A 115 0.59 -13.21 -3.32
CA PRO A 115 1.90 -13.37 -3.96
C PRO A 115 1.84 -13.18 -5.48
N GLN A 116 0.72 -13.45 -6.13
CA GLN A 116 0.51 -13.21 -7.57
C GLN A 116 0.55 -11.71 -7.88
N ASN A 117 -0.15 -10.90 -7.09
CA ASN A 117 -0.10 -9.44 -7.22
C ASN A 117 1.28 -8.89 -6.88
N SER A 118 1.92 -9.43 -5.84
CA SER A 118 3.31 -9.08 -5.50
C SER A 118 4.24 -9.35 -6.68
N LYS A 119 4.12 -10.50 -7.34
CA LYS A 119 4.90 -10.82 -8.54
C LYS A 119 4.63 -9.83 -9.68
N ALA A 120 3.37 -9.55 -10.00
CA ALA A 120 3.03 -8.62 -11.08
C ALA A 120 3.58 -7.21 -10.85
N LEU A 121 3.47 -6.70 -9.61
CA LEU A 121 4.03 -5.40 -9.23
C LEU A 121 5.57 -5.43 -9.22
N PHE A 122 6.18 -6.53 -8.78
CA PHE A 122 7.62 -6.72 -8.83
C PHE A 122 8.16 -6.67 -10.26
N ASP A 123 7.55 -7.43 -11.18
CA ASP A 123 7.94 -7.47 -12.59
C ASP A 123 7.75 -6.11 -13.28
N ALA A 124 6.82 -5.26 -12.77
CA ALA A 124 6.61 -3.91 -13.25
C ALA A 124 7.63 -2.88 -12.75
N GLY A 125 8.54 -3.22 -11.82
CA GLY A 125 9.54 -2.31 -11.26
C GLY A 125 9.06 -1.48 -10.07
N ILE A 126 8.04 -1.96 -9.34
CA ILE A 126 7.56 -1.31 -8.12
C ILE A 126 8.61 -1.28 -6.97
N PRO A 127 9.51 -2.27 -6.80
CA PRO A 127 10.56 -2.19 -5.78
C PRO A 127 11.40 -0.91 -5.89
N GLU A 128 11.82 -0.55 -7.11
CA GLU A 128 12.55 0.68 -7.42
C GLU A 128 11.78 1.92 -6.97
N VAL A 129 10.48 1.97 -7.30
CA VAL A 129 9.62 3.10 -6.94
C VAL A 129 9.45 3.24 -5.43
N ILE A 130 9.25 2.12 -4.72
CA ILE A 130 9.10 2.15 -3.25
C ILE A 130 10.36 2.72 -2.60
N VAL A 131 11.54 2.18 -2.96
CA VAL A 131 12.80 2.59 -2.34
C VAL A 131 13.16 4.02 -2.74
N ALA A 132 12.95 4.42 -4.01
CA ALA A 132 13.16 5.79 -4.46
C ALA A 132 12.27 6.78 -3.70
N ALA A 133 10.98 6.46 -3.51
CA ALA A 133 10.04 7.27 -2.76
C ALA A 133 10.45 7.44 -1.29
N MET A 134 10.88 6.35 -0.65
CA MET A 134 11.37 6.42 0.73
C MET A 134 12.67 7.22 0.85
N LYS A 135 13.59 7.13 -0.10
CA LYS A 135 14.82 7.94 -0.11
C LYS A 135 14.52 9.42 -0.33
N HIS A 136 13.64 9.74 -1.28
CA HIS A 136 13.25 11.12 -1.59
C HIS A 136 12.54 11.80 -0.41
N HIS A 137 11.67 11.07 0.30
CA HIS A 137 10.92 11.57 1.46
C HIS A 137 11.45 11.05 2.80
N SER A 138 12.77 11.06 2.99
CA SER A 138 13.45 10.57 4.20
C SER A 138 13.01 11.27 5.50
N GLU A 139 12.49 12.48 5.40
CA GLU A 139 11.97 13.27 6.54
C GLU A 139 10.49 12.99 6.85
N GLN A 140 9.77 12.29 5.97
CA GLN A 140 8.32 12.15 6.08
C GLN A 140 7.91 10.82 6.71
N LYS A 141 7.62 10.84 8.02
CA LYS A 141 7.19 9.65 8.80
C LYS A 141 6.11 8.81 8.12
N ALA A 142 5.12 9.46 7.51
CA ALA A 142 4.01 8.78 6.85
C ALA A 142 4.45 7.98 5.61
N VAL A 143 5.38 8.54 4.81
CA VAL A 143 5.95 7.85 3.63
C VAL A 143 6.76 6.64 4.09
N GLN A 144 7.61 6.82 5.11
CA GLN A 144 8.45 5.74 5.63
C GLN A 144 7.64 4.57 6.16
N LYS A 145 6.56 4.87 6.90
CA LYS A 145 5.63 3.86 7.43
C LYS A 145 4.92 3.11 6.29
N ALA A 146 4.38 3.83 5.30
CA ALA A 146 3.70 3.23 4.17
C ALA A 146 4.64 2.38 3.29
N GLY A 147 5.86 2.87 3.06
CA GLY A 147 6.90 2.13 2.33
C GLY A 147 7.32 0.86 3.05
N SER A 148 7.49 0.92 4.38
CA SER A 148 7.79 -0.27 5.20
C SER A 148 6.69 -1.33 5.08
N TRP A 149 5.42 -0.93 5.09
CA TRP A 149 4.29 -1.84 4.85
C TRP A 149 4.31 -2.46 3.46
N ALA A 150 4.60 -1.66 2.42
CA ALA A 150 4.67 -2.14 1.04
C ALA A 150 5.77 -3.18 0.87
N ILE A 151 6.98 -2.90 1.34
CA ILE A 151 8.11 -3.84 1.32
C ILE A 151 7.74 -5.13 2.04
N ARG A 152 7.31 -5.03 3.31
CA ARG A 152 6.95 -6.19 4.13
C ARG A 152 5.93 -7.08 3.42
N ASN A 153 4.85 -6.48 2.92
CA ASN A 153 3.77 -7.24 2.31
C ASN A 153 4.22 -7.92 1.00
N MET A 154 5.04 -7.26 0.18
CA MET A 154 5.59 -7.85 -1.04
C MET A 154 6.45 -9.08 -0.76
N VAL A 155 7.37 -8.99 0.20
CA VAL A 155 8.40 -10.01 0.44
C VAL A 155 7.95 -11.14 1.37
N SER A 156 6.97 -10.90 2.25
CA SER A 156 6.53 -11.87 3.28
C SER A 156 6.15 -13.27 2.75
N ARG A 157 5.64 -13.35 1.51
CA ARG A 157 5.32 -14.61 0.81
C ARG A 157 6.09 -14.78 -0.50
N SER A 158 7.09 -13.94 -0.74
CA SER A 158 7.86 -13.86 -2.00
C SER A 158 9.33 -13.59 -1.70
N GLN A 159 9.97 -14.41 -0.87
CA GLN A 159 11.34 -14.17 -0.37
C GLN A 159 12.40 -14.02 -1.49
N TYR A 160 12.16 -14.57 -2.68
CA TYR A 160 13.02 -14.36 -3.84
C TYR A 160 13.15 -12.87 -4.25
N GLN A 161 12.20 -12.03 -3.83
CA GLN A 161 12.20 -10.59 -4.08
C GLN A 161 13.09 -9.81 -3.09
N CYS A 162 13.47 -10.42 -1.95
CA CYS A 162 14.24 -9.73 -0.92
C CYS A 162 15.57 -9.19 -1.46
N ALA A 163 16.32 -9.99 -2.21
CA ALA A 163 17.61 -9.60 -2.77
C ALA A 163 17.53 -8.27 -3.54
N LYS A 164 16.50 -8.10 -4.37
CA LYS A 164 16.28 -6.87 -5.12
C LYS A 164 16.05 -5.66 -4.22
N PHE A 165 15.27 -5.80 -3.15
CA PHE A 165 15.08 -4.70 -2.18
C PHE A 165 16.38 -4.35 -1.44
N ILE A 166 17.18 -5.36 -1.08
CA ILE A 166 18.49 -5.15 -0.46
C ILE A 166 19.43 -4.42 -1.42
N ASP A 167 19.53 -4.86 -2.68
CA ASP A 167 20.36 -4.22 -3.71
C ASP A 167 19.97 -2.76 -3.97
N LEU A 168 18.68 -2.43 -3.82
CA LEU A 168 18.17 -1.05 -3.94
C LEU A 168 18.48 -0.18 -2.70
N GLY A 169 18.97 -0.78 -1.60
CA GLY A 169 19.31 -0.11 -0.35
C GLY A 169 18.13 0.02 0.63
N ALA A 170 17.14 -0.88 0.58
CA ALA A 170 16.00 -0.84 1.50
C ALA A 170 16.42 -1.05 2.97
N GLU A 171 17.41 -1.91 3.24
CA GLU A 171 17.91 -2.17 4.60
C GLU A 171 18.41 -0.90 5.27
N GLU A 172 19.28 -0.14 4.60
CA GLU A 172 19.83 1.10 5.15
C GLU A 172 18.74 2.14 5.44
N VAL A 173 17.79 2.32 4.51
CA VAL A 173 16.65 3.22 4.70
C VAL A 173 15.81 2.81 5.92
N LEU A 174 15.54 1.51 6.07
CA LEU A 174 14.74 1.00 7.19
C LEU A 174 15.50 1.14 8.53
N HIS A 175 16.82 0.93 8.56
CA HIS A 175 17.60 1.17 9.78
C HIS A 175 17.60 2.64 10.19
N GLN A 176 17.80 3.58 9.24
CA GLN A 176 17.69 5.02 9.51
C GLN A 176 16.30 5.39 10.08
N ASN A 177 15.24 4.75 9.58
CA ASN A 177 13.89 4.96 10.10
C ASN A 177 13.71 4.51 11.56
N LEU A 178 14.39 3.46 12.02
CA LEU A 178 14.30 3.00 13.42
C LEU A 178 14.84 4.03 14.41
N GLU A 179 15.88 4.75 14.02
CA GLU A 179 16.50 5.80 14.83
C GLU A 179 15.62 7.04 14.89
N LYS A 180 15.04 7.40 13.74
CA LYS A 180 14.34 8.67 13.55
C LYS A 180 12.89 8.64 13.98
N PHE A 181 12.15 7.57 13.66
CA PHE A 181 10.71 7.48 13.85
C PHE A 181 10.35 6.39 14.86
N LYS A 182 10.52 6.71 16.15
CA LYS A 182 10.31 5.76 17.26
C LYS A 182 8.92 5.11 17.26
N ASP A 183 7.88 5.86 16.89
CA ASP A 183 6.49 5.37 16.83
C ASP A 183 6.24 4.31 15.74
N THR A 184 7.14 4.18 14.76
CA THR A 184 6.98 3.26 13.62
C THR A 184 7.91 2.06 13.71
N GLN A 185 8.65 1.91 14.82
CA GLN A 185 9.64 0.84 14.97
C GLN A 185 9.06 -0.55 14.78
N TYR A 186 7.82 -0.81 15.22
CA TYR A 186 7.17 -2.10 15.01
C TYR A 186 7.02 -2.42 13.51
N ASP A 187 6.50 -1.46 12.73
CA ASP A 187 6.27 -1.62 11.29
C ASP A 187 7.59 -1.82 10.55
N VAL A 188 8.61 -1.04 10.90
CA VAL A 188 9.95 -1.08 10.29
C VAL A 188 10.70 -2.37 10.64
N LYS A 189 10.68 -2.80 11.91
CA LYS A 189 11.25 -4.09 12.35
C LYS A 189 10.56 -5.27 11.66
N ALA A 190 9.25 -5.20 11.44
CA ALA A 190 8.55 -6.25 10.71
C ALA A 190 9.01 -6.33 9.24
N ALA A 191 9.26 -5.19 8.58
CA ALA A 191 9.81 -5.16 7.22
C ALA A 191 11.24 -5.71 7.16
N LEU A 192 12.13 -5.27 8.06
CA LEU A 192 13.52 -5.76 8.16
C LEU A 192 13.58 -7.26 8.41
N ARG A 193 12.74 -7.78 9.32
CA ARG A 193 12.63 -9.23 9.58
C ARG A 193 12.26 -10.00 8.32
N ASP A 194 11.24 -9.54 7.59
CA ASP A 194 10.74 -10.26 6.41
C ASP A 194 11.70 -10.15 5.21
N LEU A 195 12.57 -9.12 5.20
CA LEU A 195 13.72 -9.02 4.30
C LEU A 195 14.88 -9.97 4.65
N GLY A 196 14.87 -10.57 5.85
CA GLY A 196 15.96 -11.40 6.36
C GLY A 196 17.12 -10.60 6.97
N CYS A 197 16.93 -9.31 7.27
CA CYS A 197 17.92 -8.48 7.93
C CYS A 197 18.03 -8.82 9.42
N ASN A 198 19.23 -8.74 9.97
CA ASN A 198 19.48 -9.04 11.37
C ASN A 198 18.90 -7.95 12.28
N LEU A 199 18.04 -8.34 13.23
CA LEU A 199 17.46 -7.43 14.21
C LEU A 199 17.77 -7.88 15.63
N VAL A 200 18.28 -6.98 16.45
CA VAL A 200 18.31 -7.17 17.90
C VAL A 200 16.91 -6.85 18.43
N PHE A 201 16.11 -7.89 18.67
CA PHE A 201 14.86 -7.73 19.39
C PHE A 201 15.15 -7.53 20.88
N LYS A 202 14.69 -6.41 21.45
CA LYS A 202 14.57 -6.27 22.89
C LYS A 202 13.22 -6.85 23.28
N GLU A 203 13.21 -8.05 23.85
CA GLU A 203 11.99 -8.68 24.35
C GLU A 203 11.37 -7.79 25.44
N GLU A 204 10.16 -7.28 25.20
CA GLU A 204 9.44 -6.48 26.20
C GLU A 204 8.83 -7.35 27.30
N TRP A 205 8.69 -8.66 27.04
CA TRP A 205 8.15 -9.62 28.00
C TRP A 205 9.03 -10.86 28.09
N THR A 206 9.94 -10.87 29.06
CA THR A 206 10.56 -12.11 29.52
C THR A 206 9.58 -12.75 30.50
N GLY A 207 8.72 -13.65 30.01
CA GLY A 207 7.78 -14.38 30.85
C GLY A 207 8.51 -15.11 31.97
N LYS A 208 8.50 -14.56 33.19
CA LYS A 208 8.92 -15.31 34.37
C LYS A 208 7.80 -16.32 34.63
N GLY A 209 7.91 -17.51 34.03
CA GLY A 209 6.86 -18.53 33.93
C GLY A 209 6.10 -18.82 35.24
N GLY A 210 5.09 -18.01 35.53
CA GLY A 210 4.09 -18.28 36.56
C GLY A 210 2.99 -19.16 35.97
N ALA A 211 2.61 -20.21 36.67
CA ALA A 211 1.53 -21.10 36.24
C ALA A 211 0.24 -20.30 36.01
N LEU A 212 -0.36 -20.46 34.82
CA LEU A 212 -1.68 -19.94 34.51
C LEU A 212 -2.70 -20.71 35.36
N THR A 213 -3.08 -20.17 36.52
CA THR A 213 -4.20 -20.70 37.30
C THR A 213 -5.50 -20.18 36.70
N THR A 214 -6.08 -20.93 35.77
CA THR A 214 -7.48 -20.74 35.37
C THR A 214 -8.34 -21.02 36.60
N GLY A 215 -8.87 -19.97 37.23
CA GLY A 215 -9.81 -20.08 38.33
C GLY A 215 -11.06 -20.81 37.86
N LYS A 216 -11.15 -22.11 38.15
CA LYS A 216 -12.43 -22.83 38.10
C LYS A 216 -13.30 -22.20 39.19
N ILE A 217 -14.31 -21.44 38.78
CA ILE A 217 -15.46 -21.11 39.63
C ILE A 217 -16.08 -22.45 40.02
N ARG A 218 -15.99 -22.81 41.30
CA ARG A 218 -16.74 -23.94 41.87
C ARG A 218 -18.14 -23.44 42.19
N GLU A 219 -19.10 -24.33 41.92
CA GLU A 219 -20.56 -24.22 42.00
C GLU A 219 -21.09 -23.59 43.30
#